data_AF-A0A972U581-F1
#
_entry.id   AF-A0A972U581-F1
#
_cell.length_a   1.000
_cell.length_b   1.000
_cell.length_c   1.000
_cell.angle_alpha   90.00
_cell.angle_beta   90.00
_cell.angle_gamma   90.00
#
_symmetry.space_group_name_H-M   'P 1'
#
loop_
_entity.id
_entity.type
_entity.pdbx_description
1 polymer ?
#
loop_
_entity_poly.entity_id
_entity_poly.type
_entity_poly.pdbx_seq_one_letter_code
_entity_poly.pdbx_strand_id
1 'polypeptide(L)'
;MTVERDIPDDIAKHLRTWEFSALAWQLLLVILAVGGIVCALAVTGFVDTLEPRWTRLLAFASAVSFSVISGLNLSRLAANFRTAWRHLNSACMRYRRSEEFTDEQLIVAYEQGELIIGQLELHAKAQGAVEHAPKKS
;
A
#
# COMPACT_ATOMS: atom_id res chain seq x y z
N MET A 1 13.46 -18.53 -33.82
CA MET A 1 13.68 -17.19 -33.27
C MET A 1 12.33 -16.72 -32.77
N THR A 2 12.08 -16.74 -31.47
CA THR A 2 10.83 -16.18 -30.92
C THR A 2 10.92 -14.67 -31.08
N VAL A 3 10.03 -14.09 -31.88
CA VAL A 3 9.93 -12.64 -32.01
C VAL A 3 9.49 -12.14 -30.63
N GLU A 4 10.36 -11.39 -29.96
CA GLU A 4 10.03 -10.81 -28.66
C GLU A 4 8.92 -9.77 -28.88
N ARG A 5 7.70 -10.09 -28.43
CA ARG A 5 6.54 -9.22 -28.58
C ARG A 5 6.67 -8.03 -27.65
N ASP A 6 6.46 -6.83 -28.16
CA ASP A 6 6.47 -5.64 -27.31
C ASP A 6 5.17 -5.52 -26.52
N ILE A 7 5.27 -5.08 -25.27
CA ILE A 7 4.10 -4.93 -24.39
C ILE A 7 3.33 -3.68 -24.84
N PRO A 8 1.99 -3.70 -24.90
CA PRO A 8 1.21 -2.51 -25.18
C PRO A 8 1.59 -1.34 -24.25
N ASP A 9 1.85 -0.16 -24.83
CA ASP A 9 2.35 1.02 -24.12
C ASP A 9 1.48 1.40 -22.91
N ASP A 10 0.17 1.22 -23.01
CA ASP A 10 -0.77 1.51 -21.93
C ASP A 10 -0.53 0.61 -20.72
N ILE A 11 -0.30 -0.68 -20.93
CA ILE A 11 -0.01 -1.64 -19.83
C ILE A 11 1.36 -1.34 -19.21
N ALA A 12 2.35 -1.00 -20.03
CA ALA A 12 3.68 -0.62 -19.55
C ALA A 12 3.64 0.63 -18.64
N LYS A 13 2.82 1.63 -19.00
CA LYS A 13 2.61 2.84 -18.17
C LYS A 13 1.96 2.50 -16.82
N HIS A 14 0.92 1.66 -16.81
CA HIS A 14 0.24 1.24 -15.57
C HIS A 14 1.19 0.45 -14.68
N LEU A 15 1.96 -0.47 -15.25
CA LEU A 15 2.95 -1.26 -14.52
C LEU A 15 3.98 -0.35 -13.81
N ARG A 16 4.51 0.67 -14.50
CA ARG A 16 5.45 1.63 -13.89
C ARG A 16 4.79 2.48 -12.80
N THR A 17 3.54 2.88 -13.02
CA THR A 17 2.77 3.66 -12.05
C THR A 17 2.50 2.86 -10.77
N TRP A 18 2.14 1.58 -10.91
CA TRP A 18 1.91 0.69 -9.77
C TRP A 18 3.19 0.40 -9.00
N GLU A 19 4.32 0.24 -9.69
CA GLU A 19 5.64 0.10 -9.05
C GLU A 19 6.00 1.33 -8.22
N PHE A 20 5.89 2.52 -8.82
CA PHE A 20 6.16 3.78 -8.14
C PHE A 20 5.22 3.99 -6.95
N SER A 21 3.94 3.69 -7.13
CA SER A 21 2.93 3.80 -6.08
C SER A 21 3.24 2.84 -4.92
N ALA A 22 3.59 1.59 -5.21
CA ALA A 22 3.98 0.61 -4.19
C ALA A 22 5.18 1.11 -3.37
N LEU A 23 6.20 1.66 -4.03
CA LEU A 23 7.38 2.21 -3.38
C LEU A 23 7.05 3.46 -2.55
N ALA A 24 6.26 4.39 -3.10
CA ALA A 24 5.86 5.61 -2.40
C ALA A 24 5.07 5.30 -1.13
N TRP A 25 4.09 4.39 -1.20
CA TRP A 25 3.31 3.95 -0.04
C TRP A 25 4.15 3.22 1.00
N GLN A 26 5.07 2.36 0.55
CA GLN A 26 5.97 1.64 1.45
C GLN A 26 6.95 2.61 2.15
N LEU A 27 7.46 3.61 1.43
CA LEU A 27 8.35 4.63 1.98
C LEU A 27 7.62 5.51 3.00
N LEU A 28 6.39 5.94 2.69
CA LEU A 28 5.56 6.70 3.62
C LEU A 28 5.31 5.92 4.91
N LEU A 29 4.98 4.63 4.80
CA LEU A 29 4.79 3.75 5.96
C LEU A 29 6.06 3.65 6.82
N VAL A 30 7.22 3.46 6.18
CA VAL A 30 8.50 3.38 6.91
C VAL A 30 8.79 4.70 7.62
N ILE A 31 8.57 5.86 6.97
CA ILE A 31 8.77 7.17 7.60
C ILE A 31 7.85 7.35 8.80
N LEU A 32 6.55 7.04 8.68
CA LEU A 32 5.61 7.16 9.80
C LEU A 32 5.94 6.20 10.93
N ALA A 33 6.30 4.95 10.62
CA ALA A 33 6.64 3.96 11.62
C ALA A 33 7.92 4.33 12.38
N VAL A 34 9.00 4.63 11.65
CA VAL A 34 10.28 5.03 12.24
C VAL A 34 10.14 6.34 13.00
N GLY A 35 9.46 7.34 12.43
CA GLY A 35 9.19 8.61 13.10
C GLY A 35 8.38 8.42 14.38
N GLY A 36 7.31 7.62 14.33
CA GLY A 36 6.51 7.28 15.50
C GLY A 36 7.30 6.58 16.60
N ILE A 37 8.15 5.61 16.23
CA ILE A 37 9.03 4.90 17.17
C ILE A 37 10.05 5.85 17.80
N VAL A 38 10.73 6.69 17.00
CA VAL A 38 11.71 7.65 17.52
C VAL A 38 11.05 8.64 18.47
N CYS A 39 9.87 9.16 18.13
CA CYS A 39 9.10 10.04 19.02
C CYS A 39 8.70 9.34 20.32
N ALA A 40 8.23 8.09 20.25
CA ALA A 40 7.86 7.31 21.43
C ALA A 40 9.07 7.00 22.32
N LEU A 41 10.21 6.62 21.74
CA LEU A 41 11.46 6.37 22.45
C LEU A 41 12.04 7.64 23.08
N ALA A 42 11.91 8.79 22.41
CA ALA A 42 12.33 10.07 22.97
C ALA A 42 11.48 10.43 24.21
N VAL A 43 10.16 10.20 24.15
CA VAL A 43 9.25 10.42 25.28
C VAL A 43 9.61 9.51 26.46
N THR A 44 9.88 8.23 26.22
CA THR A 44 10.17 7.29 27.30
C THR A 44 11.58 7.47 27.87
N GLY A 45 12.58 7.72 27.03
CA GLY A 45 13.99 7.81 27.45
C GLY A 45 14.37 9.15 28.08
N PHE A 46 13.68 10.24 27.74
CA PHE A 46 14.02 11.59 28.22
C PHE A 46 12.87 12.25 28.99
N VAL A 47 11.94 11.46 29.55
CA VAL A 47 10.77 11.97 30.27
C VAL A 47 11.14 12.94 31.41
N ASP A 48 12.26 12.68 32.09
CA ASP A 48 12.72 13.48 33.24
C ASP A 48 13.58 14.70 32.85
N THR A 49 14.04 14.77 31.60
CA THR A 49 14.92 15.85 31.09
C THR A 49 14.25 16.76 30.07
N LEU A 50 13.20 16.29 29.38
CA LEU A 50 12.42 17.09 28.45
C LEU A 50 11.35 17.91 29.16
N GLU A 51 11.18 19.15 28.72
CA GLU A 51 10.10 20.01 29.17
C GLU A 51 8.73 19.34 28.88
N PRO A 52 7.75 19.38 29.80
CA PRO A 52 6.47 18.68 29.66
C PRO A 52 5.69 18.99 28.37
N ARG A 53 5.94 20.17 27.78
CA ARG A 53 5.35 20.61 26.51
C ARG A 53 5.86 19.79 25.32
N TRP A 54 7.15 19.53 25.26
CA TRP A 54 7.77 18.74 24.18
C TRP A 54 7.36 17.27 24.27
N THR A 55 7.34 16.71 25.48
CA THR A 55 6.90 15.33 25.73
C THR A 55 5.47 15.09 25.25
N ARG A 56 4.56 16.05 25.46
CA ARG A 56 3.17 15.97 24.96
C ARG A 56 3.10 16.02 23.43
N LEU A 57 3.88 16.89 22.78
CA LEU A 57 3.92 17.00 21.32
C LEU A 57 4.47 15.72 20.67
N LEU A 58 5.55 15.15 21.22
CA LEU A 58 6.16 13.90 20.75
C LEU A 58 5.21 12.71 20.95
N ALA A 59 4.55 12.63 22.10
CA ALA A 59 3.55 11.59 22.38
C ALA A 59 2.37 11.68 21.39
N PHE A 60 1.86 12.89 21.15
CA PHE A 60 0.81 13.13 20.17
C PHE A 60 1.25 12.77 18.75
N ALA A 61 2.46 13.17 18.33
CA ALA A 61 3.00 12.83 17.01
C ALA A 61 3.14 11.32 16.81
N SER A 62 3.57 10.59 17.85
CA SER A 62 3.63 9.13 17.80
C SER A 62 2.25 8.50 17.65
N ALA A 63 1.26 8.96 18.44
CA ALA A 63 -0.11 8.48 18.38
C ALA A 63 -0.76 8.75 17.01
N VAL A 64 -0.59 9.96 16.46
CA VAL A 64 -1.07 10.30 15.12
C VAL A 64 -0.43 9.40 14.06
N SER A 65 0.87 9.16 14.14
CA SER A 65 1.57 8.29 13.18
C SER A 65 1.00 6.87 13.20
N PHE A 66 0.82 6.29 14.39
CA PHE A 66 0.24 4.95 14.51
C PHE A 66 -1.25 4.91 14.11
N SER A 67 -2.03 5.94 14.46
CA SER A 67 -3.43 6.05 14.05
C SER A 67 -3.58 6.20 12.54
N VAL A 68 -2.71 6.93 11.85
CA VAL A 68 -2.74 7.05 10.39
C VAL A 68 -2.36 5.73 9.73
N ILE A 69 -1.29 5.06 10.21
CA ILE A 69 -0.88 3.75 9.69
C ILE A 69 -2.03 2.73 9.83
N SER A 70 -2.65 2.68 11.01
CA SER A 70 -3.71 1.71 11.32
C SER A 70 -5.04 2.08 10.66
N GLY A 71 -5.47 3.33 10.76
CA GLY A 71 -6.79 3.79 10.32
C GLY A 71 -6.97 3.77 8.81
N LEU A 72 -5.91 4.08 8.07
CA LEU A 72 -5.93 4.06 6.61
C LEU A 72 -5.43 2.72 6.02
N ASN A 73 -5.09 1.73 6.85
CA ASN A 73 -4.56 0.44 6.42
C ASN A 73 -3.39 0.57 5.40
N LEU A 74 -2.48 1.54 5.59
CA LEU A 74 -1.39 1.84 4.63
C LEU A 74 -0.55 0.60 4.29
N SER A 75 -0.32 -0.27 5.28
CA SER A 75 0.42 -1.53 5.08
C SER A 75 -0.24 -2.43 4.05
N ARG A 76 -1.58 -2.53 4.10
CA ARG A 76 -2.36 -3.35 3.17
C ARG A 76 -2.36 -2.70 1.79
N LEU A 77 -2.47 -1.38 1.71
CA LEU A 77 -2.43 -0.65 0.44
C LEU A 77 -1.10 -0.86 -0.30
N ALA A 78 0.03 -0.66 0.40
CA ALA A 78 1.35 -0.89 -0.17
C ALA A 78 1.53 -2.35 -0.64
N ALA A 79 1.06 -3.31 0.15
CA ALA A 79 1.13 -4.73 -0.20
C ALA A 79 0.27 -5.08 -1.42
N ASN A 80 -0.93 -4.50 -1.53
CA ASN A 80 -1.83 -4.73 -2.65
C ASN A 80 -1.25 -4.18 -3.96
N PHE A 81 -0.74 -2.93 -3.97
CA PHE A 81 -0.06 -2.36 -5.14
C PHE A 81 1.13 -3.23 -5.58
N ARG A 82 1.94 -3.70 -4.62
CA ARG A 82 3.07 -4.59 -4.91
C ARG A 82 2.62 -5.94 -5.48
N THR A 83 1.52 -6.49 -4.97
CA THR A 83 0.96 -7.77 -5.43
C THR A 83 0.39 -7.64 -6.84
N ALA A 84 -0.37 -6.58 -7.11
CA ALA A 84 -0.90 -6.25 -8.43
C ALA A 84 0.23 -6.04 -9.45
N TRP A 85 1.28 -5.30 -9.09
CA TRP A 85 2.46 -5.12 -9.93
C TRP A 85 3.14 -6.45 -10.25
N ARG A 86 3.37 -7.32 -9.26
CA ARG A 86 4.00 -8.64 -9.49
C ARG A 86 3.14 -9.52 -10.41
N HIS A 87 1.83 -9.47 -10.22
CA HIS A 87 0.88 -10.21 -11.04
C HIS A 87 0.96 -9.79 -12.51
N LEU A 88 0.81 -8.49 -12.77
CA LEU A 88 0.85 -7.92 -14.13
C LEU A 88 2.23 -8.09 -14.76
N ASN A 89 3.31 -7.89 -14.00
CA ASN A 89 4.68 -8.10 -14.49
C ASN A 89 4.93 -9.56 -14.90
N SER A 90 4.41 -10.53 -14.14
CA SER A 90 4.48 -11.94 -14.53
C SER A 90 3.73 -12.21 -15.83
N ALA A 91 2.55 -11.61 -16.03
CA ALA A 91 1.80 -11.75 -17.28
C ALA A 91 2.53 -11.11 -18.46
N CYS A 92 3.11 -9.92 -18.26
CA CYS A 92 3.95 -9.24 -19.25
C CYS A 92 5.15 -10.09 -19.69
N MET A 93 5.83 -10.75 -18.74
CA MET A 93 6.95 -11.65 -19.05
C MET A 93 6.50 -12.89 -19.85
N ARG A 94 5.29 -13.41 -19.59
CA ARG A 94 4.71 -14.52 -20.36
C ARG A 94 4.34 -14.09 -21.78
N TYR A 95 3.73 -12.91 -21.92
CA TYR A 95 3.38 -12.32 -23.21
C TYR A 95 4.61 -12.09 -24.11
N ARG A 96 5.71 -11.57 -23.56
CA ARG A 96 6.97 -11.36 -24.30
C ARG A 96 7.59 -12.65 -24.84
N ARG A 97 7.41 -13.76 -24.12
CA ARG A 97 8.12 -15.02 -24.36
C ARG A 97 7.27 -16.10 -25.05
N SER A 98 5.94 -16.00 -24.98
CA SER A 98 5.02 -16.99 -25.54
C SER A 98 4.05 -16.35 -26.53
N GLU A 99 4.05 -16.85 -27.77
CA GLU A 99 3.05 -16.45 -28.78
C GLU A 99 1.65 -16.97 -28.44
N GLU A 100 1.53 -18.02 -27.62
CA GLU A 100 0.25 -18.56 -27.14
C GLU A 100 -0.45 -17.61 -26.16
N PHE A 101 0.29 -16.69 -25.53
CA PHE A 101 -0.27 -15.75 -24.57
C PHE A 101 -0.87 -14.56 -25.32
N THR A 102 -2.20 -14.46 -25.31
CA THR A 102 -2.94 -13.49 -26.11
C THR A 102 -3.01 -12.12 -25.43
N ASP A 103 -3.32 -11.08 -26.21
CA ASP A 103 -3.56 -9.73 -25.69
C ASP A 103 -4.74 -9.71 -24.70
N GLU A 104 -5.78 -10.53 -24.94
CA GLU A 104 -6.91 -10.69 -24.02
C GLU A 104 -6.47 -11.23 -22.66
N GLN A 105 -5.57 -12.23 -22.63
CA GLN A 105 -5.04 -12.76 -21.38
C GLN A 105 -4.21 -11.72 -20.61
N LEU A 106 -3.54 -10.82 -21.33
CA LEU A 106 -2.81 -9.71 -20.73
C LEU A 106 -3.75 -8.65 -20.14
N ILE A 107 -4.86 -8.35 -20.82
CA ILE A 107 -5.91 -7.45 -20.32
C ILE A 107 -6.59 -8.04 -19.08
N VAL A 108 -6.92 -9.34 -19.10
CA VAL A 108 -7.49 -10.03 -17.91
C VAL A 108 -6.51 -9.96 -16.73
N ALA A 109 -5.21 -10.12 -16.97
CA ALA A 109 -4.21 -9.98 -15.91
C ALA A 109 -4.10 -8.55 -15.36
N TYR A 110 -4.34 -7.55 -16.20
CA TYR A 110 -4.46 -6.14 -15.80
C TYR A 110 -5.71 -5.91 -14.95
N GLU A 111 -6.89 -6.36 -15.39
CA GLU A 111 -8.15 -6.25 -14.63
C GLU A 111 -8.04 -6.92 -13.25
N GLN A 112 -7.41 -8.09 -13.18
CA GLN A 112 -7.15 -8.77 -11.92
C GLN A 112 -6.22 -7.95 -11.00
N GLY A 113 -5.21 -7.28 -11.57
CA GLY A 113 -4.36 -6.35 -10.84
C GLY A 113 -5.15 -5.18 -10.25
N GLU A 114 -6.02 -4.57 -11.04
CA GLU A 114 -6.90 -3.48 -10.61
C GLU A 114 -7.86 -3.94 -9.50
N LEU A 115 -8.42 -5.16 -9.58
CA LEU A 115 -9.26 -5.71 -8.51
C LEU A 115 -8.49 -5.88 -7.20
N ILE A 116 -7.23 -6.30 -7.24
CA ILE A 116 -6.37 -6.42 -6.05
C ILE A 116 -6.16 -5.05 -5.39
N ILE A 117 -5.98 -3.99 -6.19
CA ILE A 117 -5.86 -2.61 -5.70
C ILE A 117 -7.21 -2.12 -5.14
N GLY A 118 -8.30 -2.33 -5.89
CA GLY A 118 -9.66 -1.87 -5.57
C GLY A 118 -10.32 -2.55 -4.37
N GLN A 119 -9.87 -3.73 -3.94
CA GLN A 119 -10.33 -4.38 -2.70
C GLN A 119 -10.19 -3.51 -1.44
N LEU A 120 -9.39 -2.43 -1.50
CA LEU A 120 -9.23 -1.46 -0.42
C LEU A 120 -10.50 -0.60 -0.18
N GLU A 121 -11.22 -0.20 -1.24
CA GLU A 121 -12.39 0.69 -1.10
C GLU A 121 -13.57 0.00 -0.39
N LEU A 122 -13.76 -1.30 -0.65
CA LEU A 122 -14.84 -2.09 -0.06
C LEU A 122 -14.62 -2.36 1.44
N HIS A 123 -13.38 -2.60 1.87
CA HIS A 123 -13.10 -2.89 3.29
C HIS A 123 -13.07 -1.64 4.18
N ALA A 124 -12.58 -0.50 3.68
CA ALA A 124 -12.61 0.76 4.43
C ALA A 124 -14.07 1.18 4.75
N LYS A 125 -14.99 0.96 3.81
CA LYS A 125 -16.43 1.20 4.00
C LYS A 125 -17.08 0.17 4.92
N ALA A 126 -16.63 -1.10 4.89
CA ALA A 126 -17.16 -2.15 5.75
C ALA A 126 -16.72 -1.99 7.22
N GLN A 127 -15.50 -1.52 7.50
CA GLN A 127 -15.04 -1.33 8.88
C GLN A 127 -15.71 -0.12 9.57
N GLY A 128 -16.03 0.95 8.84
CA GLY A 128 -16.86 2.05 9.36
C GLY A 128 -18.33 1.67 9.62
N ALA A 129 -18.83 0.58 9.01
CA ALA A 129 -20.19 0.10 9.22
C ALA A 129 -20.34 -0.82 10.45
N VAL A 130 -19.24 -1.43 10.93
CA VAL A 130 -19.27 -2.36 12.08
C VAL A 130 -19.16 -1.63 13.42
N GLU A 131 -18.60 -0.43 13.47
CA GLU A 131 -18.47 0.36 14.72
C GLU A 131 -19.78 1.03 15.18
N HIS A 132 -20.80 1.12 14.31
CA HIS A 132 -22.10 1.72 14.62
C HIS A 132 -23.24 0.72 14.83
N ALA A 133 -22.99 -0.59 14.93
CA ALA A 133 -24.03 -1.51 15.36
C ALA A 133 -24.33 -1.29 16.85
N PRO A 134 -25.53 -0.78 17.24
CA PRO A 134 -25.87 -0.67 18.65
C PRO A 134 -25.86 -2.07 19.24
N LYS A 135 -25.04 -2.28 20.27
CA LYS A 135 -25.15 -3.46 21.14
C LYS A 135 -26.59 -3.48 21.67
N LYS A 136 -27.39 -4.42 21.17
CA LYS A 136 -28.69 -4.73 21.76
C LYS A 136 -28.44 -5.24 23.17
N SER A 137 -28.74 -4.38 24.15
CA SER A 137 -29.00 -4.77 25.53
C SER A 137 -30.34 -5.47 25.62
#